data_AF-A0A353W036-F1
#
_entry.id   AF-A0A353W036-F1
#
_cell.length_a   1.000
_cell.length_b   1.000
_cell.length_c   1.000
_cell.angle_alpha   90.00
_cell.angle_beta   90.00
_cell.angle_gamma   90.00
#
_symmetry.space_group_name_H-M   'P 1'
#
loop_
_entity.id
_entity.type
_entity.pdbx_description
1 polymer ?
#
loop_
_entity_poly.entity_id
_entity_poly.type
_entity_poly.pdbx_seq_one_letter_code
_entity_poly.pdbx_strand_id
1 'polypeptide(L)' 'EALKLGTRIILLRDGLIEQQGNQDNLIFEPKTDYVKEFFGIKGFKATLDEKLMTKAYNRILNGEITMEDFCK' A
#
# COMPACT_ATOMS: atom_id res chain seq x y z
N GLU A 1 -1.12 -1.53 -11.78
CA GLU A 1 -1.18 -2.92 -12.28
C GLU A 1 -0.32 -3.89 -11.48
N ALA A 2 1.01 -3.76 -11.42
CA ALA A 2 1.87 -4.72 -10.71
C ALA A 2 1.47 -4.95 -9.24
N LEU A 3 1.10 -3.91 -8.50
CA LEU A 3 0.61 -4.05 -7.11
C LEU A 3 -0.70 -4.86 -7.02
N LYS A 4 -1.62 -4.68 -7.97
CA LYS A 4 -2.95 -5.30 -7.95
C LYS A 4 -2.94 -6.79 -8.29
N LEU A 5 -2.00 -7.23 -9.12
CA LEU A 5 -1.99 -8.58 -9.70
C LEU A 5 -0.74 -9.39 -9.37
N GLY A 6 0.34 -8.72 -8.97
CA GLY A 6 1.63 -9.35 -8.72
C GLY A 6 1.71 -9.92 -7.30
N THR A 7 2.02 -11.22 -7.20
CA THR A 7 2.43 -11.86 -5.95
C THR A 7 3.86 -11.49 -5.54
N ARG A 8 4.70 -11.17 -6.53
CA ARG A 8 6.07 -10.69 -6.34
C ARG A 8 6.38 -9.64 -7.38
N ILE A 9 7.00 -8.55 -6.94
CA ILE A 9 7.29 -7.36 -7.73
C ILE A 9 8.76 -7.03 -7.55
N ILE A 10 9.42 -6.68 -8.66
CA ILE A 10 10.82 -6.27 -8.71
C ILE A 10 10.83 -4.85 -9.31
N LEU A 11 11.24 -3.87 -8.50
CA LEU A 11 11.44 -2.49 -8.95
C LEU A 11 12.87 -2.34 -9.47
N LEU A 12 12.98 -1.93 -10.73
CA LEU A 12 14.24 -1.66 -11.39
C LEU A 12 14.39 -0.15 -11.60
N ARG A 13 15.61 0.35 -11.47
CA ARG A 13 16.02 1.71 -11.85
C ARG A 13 17.36 1.64 -12.54
N ASP A 14 17.45 2.21 -13.74
CA ASP A 14 18.70 2.29 -14.52
C ASP A 14 19.40 0.92 -14.70
N GLY A 15 18.62 -0.15 -14.86
CA GLY A 15 19.12 -1.52 -15.03
C GLY A 15 19.52 -2.24 -13.74
N LEU A 16 19.38 -1.59 -12.57
CA LEU A 16 19.68 -2.15 -11.26
C LEU A 16 18.40 -2.44 -10.48
N ILE A 17 18.43 -3.45 -9.62
CA ILE A 17 17.33 -3.77 -8.71
C ILE A 17 17.39 -2.81 -7.53
N GLU A 18 16.37 -1.97 -7.40
CA GLU A 18 16.17 -1.11 -6.23
C GLU A 18 15.58 -1.91 -5.07
N GLN A 19 14.50 -2.65 -5.35
CA GLN A 19 13.85 -3.49 -4.34
C GLN A 19 13.06 -4.61 -5.00
N GLN A 20 12.95 -5.73 -4.30
CA GLN A 20 12.05 -6.83 -4.64
C GLN A 20 11.27 -7.27 -3.42
N GLY A 21 10.02 -7.66 -3.61
CA GLY A 21 9.16 -8.11 -2.52
C GLY A 21 7.73 -8.32 -2.97
N ASN A 22 6.83 -8.58 -2.03
CA ASN A 22 5.39 -8.48 -2.29
C ASN A 22 4.95 -7.01 -2.24
N GLN A 23 3.66 -6.77 -2.46
CA GLN A 23 3.07 -5.43 -2.39
C GLN A 23 3.39 -4.73 -1.05
N ASP A 24 3.19 -5.43 0.06
CA ASP A 24 3.33 -4.85 1.40
C ASP A 24 4.78 -4.44 1.68
N ASN A 25 5.76 -5.26 1.31
CA ASN A 25 7.18 -4.92 1.46
C ASN A 25 7.55 -3.65 0.68
N LEU A 26 6.99 -3.47 -0.52
CA LEU A 26 7.33 -2.32 -1.36
C LEU A 26 6.68 -1.01 -0.89
N ILE A 27 5.52 -1.10 -0.25
CA ILE A 27 4.73 0.07 0.17
C ILE A 27 5.05 0.46 1.61
N PHE A 28 5.11 -0.51 2.52
CA PHE A 28 5.24 -0.28 3.96
C PHE A 28 6.67 -0.42 4.47
N GLU A 29 7.57 -1.03 3.67
CA GLU A 29 8.99 -1.21 4.01
C GLU A 29 9.92 -0.76 2.86
N PRO A 30 9.80 0.49 2.37
CA PRO A 30 10.66 0.97 1.30
C PRO A 30 12.12 1.05 1.78
N LYS A 31 13.04 0.44 1.02
CA LYS A 31 14.48 0.42 1.33
C LYS A 31 15.20 1.70 0.91
N THR A 32 14.66 2.44 -0.05
CA THR A 32 15.21 3.70 -0.54
C THR A 32 14.12 4.76 -0.65
N ASP A 33 14.51 6.04 -0.59
CA ASP A 33 13.58 7.15 -0.81
C ASP A 33 12.96 7.09 -2.20
N TYR A 34 13.70 6.58 -3.19
CA TYR A 34 13.16 6.33 -4.52
C TYR A 34 12.00 5.33 -4.50
N VAL A 35 12.14 4.18 -3.83
CA VAL A 35 11.04 3.20 -3.70
C VAL A 35 9.82 3.85 -3.03
N LYS A 36 10.05 4.63 -1.98
CA LYS A 36 9.02 5.36 -1.25
C LYS A 36 8.30 6.37 -2.13
N GLU A 37 9.02 7.16 -2.92
CA GLU A 37 8.46 8.15 -3.83
C GLU A 37 7.74 7.50 -5.02
N PHE A 38 8.31 6.42 -5.55
CA PHE A 38 7.78 5.69 -6.70
C PHE A 38 6.39 5.13 -6.42
N PHE A 39 6.22 4.46 -5.27
CA PHE A 39 4.91 3.94 -4.86
C PHE A 39 4.07 4.99 -4.15
N GLY A 40 4.63 5.62 -3.11
CA GLY A 40 4.02 6.72 -2.37
C GLY A 40 2.56 6.50 -1.99
N ILE A 41 1.79 7.59 -1.99
CA ILE A 41 0.35 7.57 -1.67
C ILE A 41 -0.46 6.73 -2.68
N LYS A 42 0.04 6.57 -3.91
CA LYS A 42 -0.66 5.77 -4.94
C LYS A 42 -0.59 4.28 -4.63
N GLY A 43 0.56 3.81 -4.14
CA GLY A 43 0.75 2.45 -3.66
C GLY A 43 -0.16 2.18 -2.48
N PHE A 44 -0.14 3.06 -1.47
CA PHE A 44 -1.03 2.95 -0.32
C PHE A 44 -2.52 2.92 -0.71
N LYS A 45 -2.97 3.80 -1.61
CA LYS A 45 -4.35 3.76 -2.13
C LYS A 45 -4.69 2.46 -2.84
N ALA A 46 -3.71 1.79 -3.47
CA ALA A 46 -3.94 0.51 -4.11
C ALA A 46 -4.14 -0.64 -3.09
N THR A 47 -3.62 -0.51 -1.86
CA THR A 47 -3.86 -1.48 -0.78
C THR A 47 -5.23 -1.27 -0.13
N LEU A 48 -5.73 -0.03 -0.15
CA LEU A 48 -7.07 0.33 0.29
C LEU A 48 -8.11 0.02 -0.79
N ASP A 49 -8.34 -1.27 -1.05
CA ASP A 49 -9.37 -1.68 -2.00
C ASP A 49 -10.79 -1.31 -1.53
N GLU A 50 -11.75 -1.34 -2.45
CA GLU A 50 -13.14 -0.95 -2.17
C GLU A 50 -13.76 -1.80 -1.04
N LYS A 51 -13.34 -3.06 -0.89
CA LYS A 51 -13.83 -3.95 0.16
C LYS A 51 -13.32 -3.55 1.53
N LEU A 52 -12.02 -3.26 1.66
CA LEU A 52 -11.40 -2.75 2.88
C LEU A 52 -11.98 -1.40 3.27
N MET A 53 -12.17 -0.51 2.31
CA MET A 53 -12.78 0.80 2.53
C MET A 53 -14.23 0.68 3.00
N THR A 54 -15.03 -0.19 2.36
CA THR A 54 -16.41 -0.46 2.77
C THR A 54 -16.47 -1.06 4.18
N LYS A 55 -15.55 -1.99 4.49
CA LYS A 55 -15.45 -2.58 5.83
C LYS A 55 -15.09 -1.54 6.87
N ALA A 56 -14.09 -0.69 6.62
CA ALA A 56 -13.70 0.39 7.52
C ALA A 56 -14.86 1.38 7.74
N TYR A 57 -15.51 1.80 6.66
CA TYR A 57 -16.67 2.70 6.70
C TYR A 57 -17.80 2.15 7.58
N ASN A 58 -18.18 0.88 7.37
CA ASN A 58 -19.26 0.26 8.16
C ASN A 58 -18.91 0.17 9.65
N ARG A 59 -17.64 -0.13 9.99
CA ARG A 59 -17.20 -0.18 11.40
C ARG A 59 -17.26 1.19 12.06
N ILE A 60 -16.92 2.26 11.33
CA ILE A 60 -17.06 3.64 11.82
C ILE A 60 -18.54 3.98 12.01
N LEU A 61 -19.39 3.64 11.05
CA LEU A 61 -20.83 3.92 11.11
C LEU A 61 -21.51 3.19 12.28
N ASN A 62 -21.05 1.98 12.60
CA ASN A 62 -21.52 1.19 13.74
C ASN A 62 -20.93 1.65 15.09
N GLY A 63 -20.01 2.62 15.09
CA GLY A 63 -19.36 3.12 16.31
C GLY A 63 -18.33 2.17 16.92
N GLU A 64 -17.85 1.16 16.19
CA GLU A 64 -16.84 0.21 16.67
C GLU A 64 -15.44 0.84 16.75
N ILE A 65 -15.15 1.74 15.82
CA ILE A 65 -13.90 2.50 15.74
C ILE A 65 -14.23 3.94 15.36
N THR A 66 -13.42 4.90 15.79
CA THR A 66 -13.54 6.27 15.31
C THR A 66 -12.72 6.48 14.03
N MET A 67 -12.98 7.58 13.33
CA MET A 67 -12.15 7.99 12.19
C MET A 67 -10.70 8.29 12.61
N GLU A 68 -10.48 8.75 13.84
CA GLU A 68 -9.14 8.93 14.39
C GLU A 68 -8.44 7.59 14.63
N ASP A 69 -9.14 6.57 15.10
CA ASP A 69 -8.57 5.24 15.32
C ASP A 69 -8.22 4.54 14.01
N PHE A 70 -8.89 4.87 12.90
CA PHE A 70 -8.54 4.37 11.58
C PHE A 70 -7.27 5.04 11.00
N CYS A 71 -6.98 6.27 11.43
CA CYS A 71 -5.83 7.05 10.96
C CYS A 71 -4.59 6.95 11.87
N LYS A 72 -4.74 6.42 13.10
CA LYS A 72 -3.66 6.13 14.05
C LYS A 72 -3.01 4.79 13.76
#